data_AF-A0A9P4PC83-F1
#
_entry.id   AF-A0A9P4PC83-F1
#
_cell.length_a   1.000
_cell.length_b   1.000
_cell.length_c   1.000
_cell.angle_alpha   90.00
_cell.angle_beta   90.00
_cell.angle_gamma   90.00
#
_symmetry.space_group_name_H-M   'P 1'
#
loop_
_entity.id
_entity.type
_entity.pdbx_description
1 polymer ?
#
loop_
_entity_poly.entity_id
_entity_poly.type
_entity_poly.pdbx_seq_one_letter_code
_entity_poly.pdbx_strand_id
1 'polypeptide(L)'
;MDAPISRKRSRLALDDGEDADDALKRSRTQSEIEELAVIPPDEAWTVDVAGILASNTLAPPPGNHLRPHSNADWHRSGSLFVLCVQGSVQLHYDLLCSVLPQLYSVSPSLQALVLCRDPSTHVPSAAAAAFSLPLVQAVGPGYNHFVRLGLLHPLGGGEHPLDALVVVDGRARRRLVLPFGWGAGKHVGTPAGRIVQAHLMNLLASCVETLARE
;
A
#
# COMPACT_ATOMS: atom_id res chain seq x y z
N MET A 1 -5.10 55.19 59.24
CA MET A 1 -5.13 53.75 59.58
C MET A 1 -4.49 53.02 58.41
N ASP A 2 -3.17 53.11 58.26
CA ASP A 2 -2.09 52.40 58.96
C ASP A 2 -1.89 50.94 58.55
N ALA A 3 -0.70 50.74 57.99
CA ALA A 3 0.18 49.59 57.98
C ALA A 3 -0.05 48.40 56.99
N PRO A 4 0.99 48.09 56.17
CA PRO A 4 1.16 46.87 55.37
C PRO A 4 1.93 45.78 56.17
N ILE A 5 1.80 44.51 55.78
CA ILE A 5 2.62 43.33 56.19
C ILE A 5 2.25 42.23 55.15
N SER A 6 3.10 41.38 54.56
CA SER A 6 4.38 40.82 54.96
C SER A 6 5.14 40.33 53.74
N ARG A 7 6.47 40.49 53.73
CA ARG A 7 7.38 39.56 53.03
C ARG A 7 7.30 38.19 53.72
N LYS A 8 7.28 37.10 52.94
CA LYS A 8 7.85 35.80 53.35
C LYS A 8 8.33 35.05 52.11
N ARG A 9 9.66 34.86 52.04
CA ARG A 9 10.33 33.86 51.21
C ARG A 9 9.79 32.47 51.57
N SER A 10 9.54 31.62 50.59
CA SER A 10 9.60 30.17 50.81
C SER A 10 10.27 29.50 49.63
N ARG A 11 11.34 28.76 49.96
CA ARG A 11 12.12 27.89 49.10
C ARG A 11 11.21 26.74 48.65
N LEU A 12 11.12 26.47 47.35
CA LEU A 12 10.64 25.19 46.84
C LEU A 12 11.84 24.34 46.48
N ALA A 13 11.84 23.15 47.08
CA ALA A 13 12.82 22.11 46.97
C ALA A 13 12.88 21.56 45.54
N LEU A 14 14.06 21.07 45.20
CA LEU A 14 14.29 20.16 44.08
C LEU A 14 13.52 18.88 44.39
N ASP A 15 12.57 18.53 43.52
CA ASP A 15 11.94 17.21 43.50
C ASP A 15 12.54 16.47 42.31
N ASP A 16 13.38 15.48 42.64
CA ASP A 16 13.89 14.46 41.72
C ASP A 16 12.70 13.60 41.29
N GLY A 17 12.17 13.89 40.12
CA GLY A 17 11.23 13.03 39.40
C GLY A 17 11.95 12.36 38.24
N GLU A 18 12.68 11.30 38.54
CA GLU A 18 13.19 10.32 37.57
C GLU A 18 12.03 9.75 36.72
N ASP A 19 12.29 9.65 35.41
CA ASP A 19 11.81 8.62 34.49
C ASP A 19 10.30 8.34 34.43
N ALA A 20 9.52 9.26 33.87
CA ALA A 20 8.11 8.97 33.56
C ALA A 20 7.53 9.73 32.36
N ASP A 21 8.21 9.78 31.19
CA ASP A 21 7.50 10.28 30.01
C ASP A 21 7.96 9.79 28.61
N ASP A 22 8.82 8.77 28.51
CA ASP A 22 9.32 8.32 27.19
C ASP A 22 8.41 7.27 26.49
N ALA A 23 7.29 6.91 27.11
CA ALA A 23 6.35 5.90 26.58
C ALA A 23 5.04 6.48 26.00
N LEU A 24 4.77 7.78 26.19
CA LEU A 24 3.46 8.38 25.90
C LEU A 24 3.34 9.07 24.53
N LYS A 25 4.31 8.88 23.63
CA LYS A 25 4.26 9.43 22.25
C LYS A 25 4.49 8.41 21.13
N ARG A 26 4.06 7.15 21.30
CA ARG A 26 3.73 6.35 20.10
C ARG A 26 2.55 7.04 19.42
N SER A 27 2.85 7.86 18.41
CA SER A 27 1.83 8.63 17.70
C SER A 27 0.78 7.66 17.15
N ARG A 28 -0.50 8.02 17.20
CA ARG A 28 -1.62 7.21 16.69
C ARG A 28 -1.36 6.62 15.29
N THR A 29 -0.61 7.34 14.46
CA THR A 29 -0.16 6.90 13.13
C THR A 29 0.72 5.65 13.17
N GLN A 30 1.60 5.53 14.15
CA GLN A 30 2.49 4.38 14.30
C GLN A 30 1.71 3.12 14.70
N SER A 31 0.71 3.25 15.58
CA SER A 31 -0.16 2.14 15.98
C SER A 31 -0.93 1.56 14.78
N GLU A 32 -1.52 2.42 13.93
CA GLU A 32 -2.31 1.96 12.76
C GLU A 32 -1.44 1.23 11.72
N ILE A 33 -0.17 1.63 11.57
CA ILE A 33 0.78 1.00 10.64
C ILE A 33 1.28 -0.34 11.17
N GLU A 34 1.52 -0.45 12.48
CA GLU A 34 1.96 -1.69 13.14
C GLU A 34 0.90 -2.80 13.10
N GLU A 35 -0.37 -2.46 12.92
CA GLU A 35 -1.48 -3.41 12.72
C GLU A 35 -1.49 -4.06 11.33
N LEU A 36 -0.76 -3.51 10.35
CA LEU A 36 -0.65 -4.11 9.02
C LEU A 36 0.25 -5.35 9.08
N ALA A 37 -0.30 -6.51 8.73
CA ALA A 37 0.42 -7.77 8.73
C ALA A 37 0.04 -8.65 7.54
N VAL A 38 0.86 -9.66 7.28
CA VAL A 38 0.54 -10.75 6.35
C VAL A 38 -0.60 -11.56 6.96
N ILE A 39 -1.72 -11.63 6.25
CA ILE A 39 -2.92 -12.38 6.66
C ILE A 39 -2.58 -13.87 6.60
N PRO A 40 -2.90 -14.68 7.64
CA PRO A 40 -2.60 -16.10 7.63
C PRO A 40 -3.50 -16.86 6.62
N PRO A 41 -3.05 -18.04 6.14
CA PRO A 41 -3.71 -18.83 5.11
C PRO A 41 -5.20 -19.15 5.34
N ASP A 42 -5.61 -19.29 6.60
CA ASP A 42 -6.93 -19.68 7.09
C ASP A 42 -7.90 -18.49 7.26
N GLU A 43 -7.37 -17.29 7.45
CA GLU A 43 -8.15 -16.03 7.47
C GLU A 43 -8.20 -15.35 6.09
N ALA A 44 -7.34 -15.77 5.16
CA ALA A 44 -7.25 -15.19 3.83
C ALA A 44 -8.39 -15.66 2.92
N TRP A 45 -9.14 -14.72 2.38
CA TRP A 45 -10.19 -14.99 1.38
C TRP A 45 -9.64 -15.12 -0.05
N THR A 46 -10.39 -15.82 -0.91
CA THR A 46 -10.02 -16.11 -2.30
C THR A 46 -10.26 -14.92 -3.23
N VAL A 47 -9.35 -14.72 -4.18
CA VAL A 47 -9.39 -13.72 -5.26
C VAL A 47 -9.56 -14.44 -6.59
N ASP A 48 -10.45 -13.95 -7.44
CA ASP A 48 -10.61 -14.46 -8.82
C ASP A 48 -9.50 -13.94 -9.74
N VAL A 49 -8.28 -14.47 -9.58
CA VAL A 49 -7.12 -14.11 -10.39
C VAL A 49 -7.35 -14.44 -11.86
N ALA A 50 -8.05 -15.54 -12.16
CA ALA A 50 -8.37 -15.92 -13.54
C ALA A 50 -9.26 -14.86 -14.21
N GLY A 51 -10.30 -14.39 -13.52
CA GLY A 51 -11.15 -13.29 -14.00
C GLY A 51 -10.39 -11.97 -14.18
N ILE A 52 -9.43 -11.66 -13.30
CA ILE A 52 -8.54 -10.50 -13.47
C ILE A 52 -7.71 -10.62 -14.74
N LEU A 53 -7.05 -11.76 -14.95
CA LEU A 53 -6.19 -12.00 -16.12
C LEU A 53 -6.96 -12.09 -17.44
N ALA A 54 -8.24 -12.49 -17.40
CA ALA A 54 -9.13 -12.52 -18.55
C ALA A 54 -9.71 -11.14 -18.92
N SER A 55 -9.50 -10.12 -18.08
CA SER A 55 -10.03 -8.78 -18.31
C SER A 55 -9.23 -8.01 -19.36
N ASN A 56 -9.86 -6.98 -19.94
CA ASN A 56 -9.20 -6.10 -20.92
C ASN A 56 -7.92 -5.51 -20.32
N THR A 57 -6.79 -5.68 -21.01
CA THR A 57 -5.46 -5.30 -20.52
C THR A 57 -4.72 -4.50 -21.59
N LEU A 58 -4.20 -3.33 -21.21
CA LEU A 58 -3.29 -2.54 -22.04
C LEU A 58 -1.84 -2.76 -21.57
N ALA A 59 -0.91 -2.92 -22.51
CA ALA A 59 0.51 -3.09 -22.18
C ALA A 59 1.15 -1.78 -21.71
N PRO A 60 1.14 -0.69 -22.51
CA PRO A 60 1.28 0.68 -22.02
C PRO A 60 -0.01 1.53 -22.22
N PRO A 61 -0.19 2.62 -21.47
CA PRO A 61 -1.22 3.61 -21.81
C PRO A 61 -0.96 4.19 -23.22
N PRO A 62 -2.02 4.52 -23.99
CA PRO A 62 -1.86 5.13 -25.30
C PRO A 62 -1.05 6.44 -25.24
N GLY A 63 -0.08 6.61 -26.14
CA GLY A 63 0.73 7.83 -26.23
C GLY A 63 1.89 7.91 -25.23
N ASN A 64 2.15 6.87 -24.43
CA ASN A 64 3.29 6.82 -23.54
C ASN A 64 4.53 6.17 -24.21
N HIS A 65 5.73 6.69 -23.93
CA HIS A 65 7.01 6.18 -24.42
C HIS A 65 7.68 5.15 -23.49
N LEU A 66 7.06 4.83 -22.35
CA LEU A 66 7.58 3.84 -21.42
C LEU A 66 7.60 2.44 -22.04
N ARG A 67 8.67 1.70 -21.78
CA ARG A 67 8.77 0.29 -22.20
C ARG A 67 7.73 -0.52 -21.40
N PRO A 68 6.89 -1.34 -22.06
CA PRO A 68 6.04 -2.27 -21.33
C PRO A 68 6.91 -3.28 -20.60
N HIS A 69 6.61 -3.53 -19.34
CA HIS A 69 7.27 -4.53 -18.49
C HIS A 69 6.25 -5.56 -18.06
N SER A 70 6.53 -6.83 -18.36
CA SER A 70 5.69 -7.96 -17.98
C SER A 70 6.56 -9.16 -17.68
N ASN A 71 6.26 -9.87 -16.59
CA ASN A 71 6.87 -11.15 -16.25
C ASN A 71 6.00 -12.34 -16.69
N ALA A 72 5.09 -12.14 -17.66
CA ALA A 72 4.17 -13.18 -18.11
C ALA A 72 4.89 -14.46 -18.58
N ASP A 73 6.05 -14.35 -19.22
CA ASP A 73 6.85 -15.51 -19.68
C ASP A 73 7.37 -16.37 -18.51
N TRP A 74 7.46 -15.78 -17.31
CA TRP A 74 7.90 -16.45 -16.09
C TRP A 74 6.74 -16.91 -15.21
N HIS A 75 5.50 -16.64 -15.63
CA HIS A 75 4.30 -17.05 -14.89
C HIS A 75 4.20 -18.57 -14.79
N ARG A 76 3.90 -19.07 -13.59
CA ARG A 76 3.71 -20.49 -13.30
C ARG A 76 2.49 -20.68 -12.42
N SER A 77 1.96 -21.90 -12.40
CA SER A 77 1.02 -22.28 -11.34
C SER A 77 1.67 -22.02 -9.99
N GLY A 78 1.02 -21.25 -9.12
CA GLY A 78 1.58 -20.83 -7.84
C GLY A 78 2.32 -19.48 -7.85
N SER A 79 2.40 -18.77 -8.98
CA SER A 79 2.95 -17.41 -9.02
C SER A 79 2.23 -16.47 -8.04
N LEU A 80 3.03 -15.63 -7.35
CA LEU A 80 2.51 -14.53 -6.55
C LEU A 80 2.04 -13.39 -7.47
N PHE A 81 1.04 -12.65 -7.03
CA PHE A 81 0.61 -11.42 -7.70
C PHE A 81 0.73 -10.23 -6.77
N VAL A 82 1.25 -9.12 -7.28
CA VAL A 82 1.17 -7.80 -6.65
C VAL A 82 0.25 -6.94 -7.52
N LEU A 83 -0.93 -6.66 -6.98
CA LEU A 83 -1.95 -5.85 -7.64
C LEU A 83 -1.83 -4.41 -7.14
N CYS A 84 -1.53 -3.49 -8.06
CA CYS A 84 -1.52 -2.06 -7.83
C CYS A 84 -2.92 -1.51 -8.11
N VAL A 85 -3.75 -1.40 -7.08
CA VAL A 85 -5.14 -0.94 -7.21
C VAL A 85 -5.15 0.57 -7.24
N GLN A 86 -5.46 1.15 -8.40
CA GLN A 86 -5.35 2.58 -8.66
C GLN A 86 -6.72 3.26 -8.71
N GLY A 87 -6.89 4.22 -7.80
CA GLY A 87 -7.94 5.21 -7.77
C GLY A 87 -7.40 6.59 -8.14
N SER A 88 -7.04 7.37 -7.13
CA SER A 88 -6.66 8.79 -7.27
C SER A 88 -5.19 9.09 -6.96
N VAL A 89 -4.49 8.15 -6.30
CA VAL A 89 -3.13 8.37 -5.79
C VAL A 89 -2.13 7.63 -6.67
N GLN A 90 -1.22 8.34 -7.33
CA GLN A 90 -0.21 7.71 -8.20
C GLN A 90 1.00 7.15 -7.41
N LEU A 91 1.27 7.66 -6.21
CA LEU A 91 2.51 7.38 -5.46
C LEU A 91 2.82 5.88 -5.27
N HIS A 92 1.81 5.05 -5.03
CA HIS A 92 2.00 3.63 -4.77
C HIS A 92 2.48 2.85 -6.00
N TYR A 93 2.08 3.29 -7.20
CA TYR A 93 2.60 2.77 -8.46
C TYR A 93 4.11 3.06 -8.59
N ASP A 94 4.51 4.31 -8.35
CA ASP A 94 5.92 4.73 -8.45
C ASP A 94 6.78 3.96 -7.43
N LEU A 95 6.31 3.81 -6.19
CA LEU A 95 6.98 3.04 -5.16
C LEU A 95 7.10 1.56 -5.55
N LEU A 96 6.02 0.94 -6.04
CA LEU A 96 6.06 -0.44 -6.53
C LEU A 96 7.12 -0.60 -7.61
N CYS A 97 7.12 0.26 -8.63
CA CYS A 97 8.10 0.21 -9.71
C CYS A 97 9.54 0.29 -9.21
N SER A 98 9.79 1.10 -8.17
CA SER A 98 11.12 1.25 -7.58
C SER A 98 11.62 -0.01 -6.86
N VAL A 99 10.74 -0.82 -6.27
CA VAL A 99 11.11 -2.03 -5.52
C VAL A 99 10.94 -3.33 -6.31
N LEU A 100 10.26 -3.30 -7.47
CA LEU A 100 10.02 -4.50 -8.28
C LEU A 100 11.28 -5.31 -8.63
N PRO A 101 12.43 -4.70 -8.99
CA PRO A 101 13.64 -5.48 -9.24
C PRO A 101 14.08 -6.34 -8.04
N GLN A 102 13.90 -5.83 -6.82
CA GLN A 102 14.17 -6.58 -5.59
C GLN A 102 13.11 -7.67 -5.37
N LEU A 103 11.84 -7.40 -5.61
CA LEU A 103 10.79 -8.43 -5.48
C LEU A 103 11.00 -9.59 -6.46
N TYR A 104 11.48 -9.31 -7.68
CA TYR A 104 11.80 -10.35 -8.66
C TYR A 104 13.05 -11.16 -8.34
N SER A 105 14.01 -10.61 -7.59
CA SER A 105 15.16 -11.41 -7.14
C SER A 105 14.74 -12.47 -6.11
N VAL A 106 13.68 -12.18 -5.34
CA VAL A 106 13.09 -13.10 -4.35
C VAL A 106 12.11 -14.08 -5.00
N SER A 107 11.21 -13.58 -5.86
CA SER A 107 10.20 -14.38 -6.55
C SER A 107 10.20 -14.05 -8.05
N PRO A 108 11.03 -14.75 -8.86
CA PRO A 108 11.17 -14.44 -10.29
C PRO A 108 9.88 -14.60 -11.10
N SER A 109 8.98 -15.49 -10.65
CA SER A 109 7.69 -15.73 -11.29
C SER A 109 6.58 -14.79 -10.81
N LEU A 110 6.87 -13.83 -9.92
CA LEU A 110 5.92 -12.83 -9.44
C LEU A 110 5.37 -12.00 -10.61
N GLN A 111 4.06 -11.77 -10.58
CA GLN A 111 3.36 -10.94 -11.56
C GLN A 111 2.95 -9.63 -10.90
N ALA A 112 3.22 -8.50 -11.56
CA ALA A 112 2.82 -7.19 -11.08
C ALA A 112 1.89 -6.55 -12.12
N LEU A 113 0.70 -6.12 -11.69
CA LEU A 113 -0.36 -5.61 -12.56
C LEU A 113 -1.00 -4.37 -11.92
N VAL A 114 -1.47 -3.42 -12.73
CA VAL A 114 -2.27 -2.29 -12.25
C VAL A 114 -3.74 -2.58 -12.49
N LEU A 115 -4.56 -2.47 -11.46
CA LEU A 115 -6.01 -2.55 -11.56
C LEU A 115 -6.57 -1.14 -11.55
N CYS A 116 -7.19 -0.72 -12.65
CA CYS A 116 -7.77 0.62 -12.79
C CYS A 116 -9.16 0.53 -13.42
N ARG A 117 -9.99 1.56 -13.21
CA ARG A 117 -11.33 1.60 -13.81
C ARG A 117 -11.26 1.77 -15.32
N ASP A 118 -10.37 2.64 -15.79
CA ASP A 118 -10.12 2.91 -17.20
C ASP A 118 -8.60 3.01 -17.45
N PRO A 119 -7.99 1.99 -18.10
CA PRO A 119 -6.57 1.99 -18.44
C PRO A 119 -6.09 3.21 -19.24
N SER A 120 -6.96 3.86 -20.01
CA SER A 120 -6.59 5.03 -20.81
C SER A 120 -6.33 6.28 -19.96
N THR A 121 -6.84 6.30 -18.73
CA THR A 121 -6.67 7.41 -17.79
C THR A 121 -5.40 7.31 -16.95
N HIS A 122 -4.67 6.20 -17.05
CA HIS A 122 -3.44 6.00 -16.30
C HIS A 122 -2.31 6.86 -16.89
N VAL A 123 -1.78 7.77 -16.07
CA VAL A 123 -0.67 8.65 -16.44
C VAL A 123 0.50 8.37 -15.49
N PRO A 124 1.44 7.47 -15.87
CA PRO A 124 2.64 7.22 -15.10
C PRO A 124 3.46 8.49 -14.93
N SER A 125 4.13 8.64 -13.77
CA SER A 125 5.10 9.71 -13.59
C SER A 125 6.30 9.47 -14.51
N ALA A 126 6.47 10.34 -15.51
CA ALA A 126 7.58 10.28 -16.46
C ALA A 126 8.96 10.41 -15.78
N ALA A 127 9.01 10.94 -14.54
CA ALA A 127 10.25 11.11 -13.79
C ALA A 127 10.66 9.87 -12.97
N ALA A 128 9.71 8.98 -12.65
CA ALA A 128 9.94 7.89 -11.69
C ALA A 128 9.99 6.49 -12.33
N ALA A 129 9.27 6.26 -13.42
CA ALA A 129 9.11 4.93 -13.99
C ALA A 129 9.98 4.76 -15.26
N ALA A 130 10.87 3.76 -15.26
CA ALA A 130 11.61 3.35 -16.48
C ALA A 130 10.78 2.46 -17.41
N PHE A 131 9.66 1.93 -16.90
CA PHE A 131 8.78 0.98 -17.58
C PHE A 131 7.32 1.17 -17.14
N SER A 132 6.41 0.55 -17.87
CA SER A 132 4.98 0.51 -17.55
C SER A 132 4.54 -0.92 -17.24
N LEU A 133 3.76 -1.08 -16.16
CA LEU A 133 3.14 -2.35 -15.82
C LEU A 133 1.86 -2.57 -16.65
N PRO A 134 1.41 -3.82 -16.85
CA PRO A 134 0.16 -4.10 -17.55
C PRO A 134 -1.02 -3.47 -16.80
N LEU A 135 -1.86 -2.75 -17.53
CA LEU A 135 -3.01 -2.03 -17.02
C LEU A 135 -4.28 -2.83 -17.28
N VAL A 136 -4.84 -3.41 -16.24
CA VAL A 136 -6.05 -4.22 -16.30
C VAL A 136 -7.26 -3.36 -15.97
N GLN A 137 -8.24 -3.37 -16.88
CA GLN A 137 -9.53 -2.75 -16.67
C GLN A 137 -10.33 -3.60 -15.66
N ALA A 138 -10.43 -3.11 -14.43
CA ALA A 138 -10.97 -3.86 -13.29
C ALA A 138 -12.49 -3.79 -13.14
N VAL A 139 -13.17 -3.02 -14.00
CA VAL A 139 -14.62 -2.89 -14.03
C VAL A 139 -15.11 -3.02 -15.48
N GLY A 140 -16.11 -3.87 -15.68
CA GLY A 140 -16.76 -4.05 -16.98
C GLY A 140 -18.12 -4.73 -16.84
N PRO A 141 -18.81 -5.02 -17.96
CA PRO A 141 -20.08 -5.72 -17.94
C PRO A 141 -19.94 -7.08 -17.25
N GLY A 142 -20.61 -7.26 -16.11
CA GLY A 142 -20.62 -8.53 -15.38
C GLY A 142 -19.46 -8.75 -14.41
N TYR A 143 -18.54 -7.79 -14.23
CA TYR A 143 -17.48 -7.91 -13.23
C TYR A 143 -17.06 -6.58 -12.61
N ASN A 144 -16.67 -6.64 -11.34
CA ASN A 144 -16.03 -5.54 -10.61
C ASN A 144 -15.03 -6.15 -9.62
N HIS A 145 -13.75 -6.10 -9.97
CA HIS A 145 -12.69 -6.71 -9.16
C HIS A 145 -12.45 -5.94 -7.87
N PHE A 146 -12.77 -4.65 -7.81
CA PHE A 146 -12.63 -3.84 -6.59
C PHE A 146 -13.59 -4.30 -5.48
N VAL A 147 -14.83 -4.68 -5.83
CA VAL A 147 -15.79 -5.27 -4.87
C VAL A 147 -15.21 -6.54 -4.27
N ARG A 148 -14.72 -7.45 -5.13
CA ARG A 148 -14.18 -8.75 -4.72
C ARG A 148 -12.91 -8.62 -3.88
N LEU A 149 -12.14 -7.56 -4.10
CA LEU A 149 -10.97 -7.22 -3.30
C LEU A 149 -11.31 -6.44 -2.03
N GLY A 150 -12.57 -6.05 -1.80
CA GLY A 150 -12.98 -5.23 -0.65
C GLY A 150 -12.37 -3.83 -0.67
N LEU A 151 -12.10 -3.29 -1.87
CA LEU A 151 -11.37 -2.03 -2.08
C LEU A 151 -12.23 -1.01 -2.82
N LEU A 152 -13.51 -0.89 -2.46
CA LEU A 152 -14.36 0.20 -2.94
C LEU A 152 -14.47 1.31 -1.90
N HIS A 153 -14.45 2.56 -2.36
CA HIS A 153 -14.64 3.70 -1.49
C HIS A 153 -16.09 3.75 -0.97
N PRO A 154 -16.33 3.79 0.35
CA PRO A 154 -17.67 3.70 0.92
C PRO A 154 -18.56 4.89 0.55
N LEU A 155 -17.97 6.08 0.33
CA LEU A 155 -18.68 7.29 -0.12
C LEU A 155 -18.61 7.48 -1.65
N GLY A 156 -17.93 6.59 -2.37
CA GLY A 156 -17.67 6.74 -3.81
C GLY A 156 -18.75 6.15 -4.70
N GLY A 157 -19.97 5.93 -4.18
CA GLY A 157 -21.08 5.34 -4.96
C GLY A 157 -20.80 3.92 -5.48
N GLY A 158 -19.80 3.23 -4.94
CA GLY A 158 -19.32 1.94 -5.47
C GLY A 158 -18.52 2.05 -6.78
N GLU A 159 -18.10 3.26 -7.16
CA GLU A 159 -17.46 3.50 -8.45
C GLU A 159 -15.94 3.65 -8.37
N HIS A 160 -15.43 4.16 -7.25
CA HIS A 160 -14.03 4.48 -7.08
C HIS A 160 -13.33 3.45 -6.18
N PRO A 161 -12.20 2.90 -6.62
CA PRO A 161 -11.42 2.02 -5.78
C PRO A 161 -10.65 2.79 -4.70
N LEU A 162 -10.32 2.09 -3.63
CA LEU A 162 -9.33 2.53 -2.64
C LEU A 162 -7.92 2.23 -3.15
N ASP A 163 -7.07 3.26 -3.22
CA ASP A 163 -5.67 3.13 -3.66
C ASP A 163 -4.91 2.18 -2.72
N ALA A 164 -4.35 1.09 -3.27
CA ALA A 164 -3.68 0.08 -2.47
C ALA A 164 -2.68 -0.78 -3.26
N LEU A 165 -1.70 -1.36 -2.55
CA LEU A 165 -0.98 -2.53 -3.04
C LEU A 165 -1.54 -3.79 -2.38
N VAL A 166 -1.83 -4.80 -3.17
CA VAL A 166 -2.40 -6.07 -2.68
C VAL A 166 -1.49 -7.22 -3.10
N VAL A 167 -1.12 -8.08 -2.14
CA VAL A 167 -0.39 -9.32 -2.44
C VAL A 167 -1.36 -10.47 -2.44
N VAL A 168 -1.35 -11.25 -3.52
CA VAL A 168 -2.11 -12.50 -3.66
C VAL A 168 -1.13 -13.66 -3.78
N ASP A 169 -1.35 -14.71 -3.00
CA ASP A 169 -0.47 -15.89 -3.01
C ASP A 169 -0.75 -16.83 -4.20
N GLY A 170 0.10 -17.86 -4.33
CA GLY A 170 -0.01 -18.86 -5.37
C GLY A 170 -1.29 -19.73 -5.32
N ARG A 171 -2.07 -19.64 -4.24
CA ARG A 171 -3.38 -20.28 -4.10
C ARG A 171 -4.53 -19.29 -4.33
N ALA A 172 -4.24 -18.15 -4.93
CA ALA A 172 -5.19 -17.09 -5.23
C ALA A 172 -5.87 -16.52 -3.97
N ARG A 173 -5.14 -16.38 -2.85
CA ARG A 173 -5.68 -15.75 -1.63
C ARG A 173 -5.06 -14.38 -1.39
N ARG A 174 -5.87 -13.42 -0.95
CA ARG A 174 -5.40 -12.07 -0.59
C ARG A 174 -4.64 -12.14 0.74
N ARG A 175 -3.32 -11.96 0.71
CA ARG A 175 -2.44 -12.11 1.89
C ARG A 175 -1.95 -10.79 2.48
N LEU A 176 -2.03 -9.69 1.74
CA LEU A 176 -1.67 -8.37 2.26
C LEU A 176 -2.45 -7.29 1.53
N VAL A 177 -2.82 -6.23 2.25
CA VAL A 177 -3.36 -4.98 1.68
C VAL A 177 -2.63 -3.81 2.31
N LEU A 178 -1.92 -3.04 1.49
CA LEU A 178 -1.21 -1.83 1.92
C LEU A 178 -1.99 -0.61 1.41
N PRO A 179 -2.61 0.18 2.31
CA PRO A 179 -3.42 1.32 1.91
C PRO A 179 -2.53 2.52 1.52
N PHE A 180 -3.00 3.35 0.58
CA PHE A 180 -2.36 4.61 0.22
C PHE A 180 -3.39 5.75 0.18
N GLY A 181 -3.18 6.80 0.98
CA GLY A 181 -4.14 7.92 1.06
C GLY A 181 -5.35 7.65 1.97
N TRP A 182 -5.44 6.48 2.59
CA TRP A 182 -6.47 6.12 3.58
C TRP A 182 -5.90 5.18 4.66
N GLY A 183 -6.63 4.98 5.75
CA GLY A 183 -6.23 4.12 6.86
C GLY A 183 -4.80 4.43 7.37
N ALA A 184 -4.03 3.37 7.62
CA ALA A 184 -2.62 3.44 8.01
C ALA A 184 -1.72 4.20 6.99
N GLY A 185 -2.14 4.23 5.72
CA GLY A 185 -1.44 4.90 4.62
C GLY A 185 -1.89 6.34 4.38
N LYS A 186 -2.74 6.94 5.22
CA LYS A 186 -3.28 8.29 4.99
C LYS A 186 -2.22 9.38 4.87
N HIS A 187 -1.04 9.18 5.48
CA HIS A 187 0.03 10.18 5.51
C HIS A 187 1.15 9.95 4.48
N VAL A 188 1.03 8.94 3.60
CA VAL A 188 2.08 8.58 2.61
C VAL A 188 2.48 9.74 1.68
N GLY A 189 1.54 10.61 1.30
CA GLY A 189 1.78 11.75 0.41
C GLY A 189 2.16 13.04 1.12
N THR A 190 2.27 13.05 2.46
CA THR A 190 2.62 14.26 3.22
C THR A 190 4.12 14.56 3.13
N PRO A 191 4.58 15.80 3.44
CA PRO A 191 6.01 16.13 3.44
C PRO A 191 6.87 15.21 4.33
N ALA A 192 6.30 14.65 5.39
CA ALA A 192 6.94 13.69 6.29
C ALA A 192 6.60 12.21 5.99
N GLY A 193 5.88 11.94 4.91
CA GLY A 193 5.33 10.61 4.58
C GLY A 193 6.37 9.54 4.25
N ARG A 194 7.65 9.89 4.09
CA ARG A 194 8.73 8.98 3.71
C ARG A 194 8.88 7.79 4.67
N ILE A 195 8.68 8.00 5.97
CA ILE A 195 8.75 6.92 6.97
C ILE A 195 7.62 5.91 6.73
N VAL A 196 6.41 6.39 6.43
CA VAL A 196 5.27 5.53 6.11
C VAL A 196 5.51 4.77 4.81
N GLN A 197 6.01 5.45 3.77
CA GLN A 197 6.36 4.81 2.50
C GLN A 197 7.39 3.68 2.70
N ALA A 198 8.47 3.95 3.43
CA ALA A 198 9.50 2.96 3.72
C ALA A 198 8.93 1.76 4.49
N HIS A 199 8.08 2.01 5.50
CA HIS A 199 7.45 0.93 6.25
C HIS A 199 6.53 0.05 5.39
N LEU A 200 5.67 0.66 4.57
CA LEU A 200 4.79 -0.09 3.66
C LEU A 200 5.59 -0.91 2.64
N MET A 201 6.67 -0.36 2.08
CA MET A 201 7.53 -1.10 1.15
C MET A 201 8.30 -2.24 1.83
N ASN A 202 8.73 -2.05 3.08
CA ASN A 202 9.33 -3.13 3.86
C ASN A 202 8.33 -4.26 4.11
N LEU A 203 7.08 -3.94 4.50
CA LEU A 203 6.02 -4.94 4.65
C LEU A 203 5.73 -5.69 3.35
N LEU A 204 5.70 -4.98 2.21
CA LEU A 204 5.54 -5.61 0.89
C LEU A 204 6.65 -6.63 0.62
N ALA A 205 7.91 -6.22 0.80
CA ALA A 205 9.07 -7.09 0.58
C ALA A 205 9.05 -8.31 1.52
N SER A 206 8.84 -8.09 2.82
CA SER A 206 8.75 -9.18 3.81
C SER A 206 7.59 -10.14 3.54
N CYS A 207 6.45 -9.64 3.04
CA CYS A 207 5.34 -10.47 2.62
C CYS A 207 5.72 -11.36 1.43
N VAL A 208 6.30 -10.79 0.37
CA VAL A 208 6.74 -11.54 -0.81
C VAL A 208 7.79 -12.59 -0.42
N GLU A 209 8.76 -12.23 0.41
CA GLU A 209 9.76 -13.16 0.94
C GLU A 209 9.15 -14.31 1.74
N THR A 210 8.15 -14.01 2.56
CA THR A 210 7.45 -15.04 3.36
C THR A 210 6.69 -15.99 2.46
N LEU A 211 5.88 -15.46 1.53
CA LEU A 211 5.07 -16.28 0.62
C LEU A 211 5.90 -17.03 -0.41
N ALA A 212 7.08 -16.54 -0.79
CA ALA A 212 7.99 -17.27 -1.68
C ALA A 212 8.59 -18.53 -1.04
N ARG A 213 8.50 -18.66 0.30
CA ARG A 213 8.97 -19.82 1.06
C ARG A 213 7.85 -20.79 1.46
N GLU A 214 6.58 -20.40 1.29
CA GLU A 214 5.40 -21.25 1.52
C GLU A 214 5.17 -22.24 0.36
#